data_AF-A0A368V8Y9-F1
#
_entry.id   AF-A0A368V8Y9-F1
#
_cell.length_a   1.000
_cell.length_b   1.000
_cell.length_c   1.000
_cell.angle_alpha   90.00
_cell.angle_beta   90.00
_cell.angle_gamma   90.00
#
_symmetry.space_group_name_H-M   'P 1'
#
loop_
_entity.id
_entity.type
_entity.pdbx_description
1 polymer ?
#
loop_
_entity_poly.entity_id
_entity_poly.type
_entity_poly.pdbx_seq_one_letter_code
_entity_poly.pdbx_strand_id
1 'polypeptide(L)'
;MRTVITIDIDWVPDKVLEYTLELLSKAGVPCTIFATHATGLLNGLDRNQFEIGIHPNFNPLLNGTKKNNGNPEDVVRRLKEAFPQARGIRSHSSLVSNVLVELFSEMGFDYESNVCLPYSRRLEALPLWNDMLRIPFNWEDYLHFSYGKDFSEAGLDFNNGLNIMTFHPIHIFLNTETLERYLGAKRFYQDP
;
A
#
# COMPACT_ATOMS: atom_id res chain seq x y z
N MET A 1 -4.36 -17.99 -12.42
CA MET A 1 -3.17 -17.59 -11.63
C MET A 1 -3.19 -16.08 -11.50
N ARG A 2 -3.27 -15.54 -10.28
CA ARG A 2 -3.26 -14.09 -10.07
C ARG A 2 -2.43 -13.78 -8.82
N THR A 3 -1.14 -13.51 -9.02
CA THR A 3 -0.34 -12.81 -8.01
C THR A 3 -0.38 -11.34 -8.36
N VAL A 4 -0.73 -10.50 -7.39
CA VAL A 4 -0.75 -9.04 -7.53
C VAL A 4 0.31 -8.48 -6.60
N ILE A 5 1.18 -7.64 -7.14
CA ILE A 5 2.17 -6.90 -6.38
C ILE A 5 1.59 -5.51 -6.09
N THR A 6 1.59 -5.14 -4.83
CA THR A 6 1.15 -3.82 -4.37
C THR A 6 2.23 -3.14 -3.56
N ILE A 7 2.36 -1.83 -3.70
CA ILE A 7 3.42 -1.03 -3.07
C ILE A 7 2.79 0.08 -2.25
N ASP A 8 3.05 0.13 -0.96
CA ASP A 8 2.63 1.22 -0.07
C ASP A 8 3.83 2.18 0.10
N ILE A 9 3.73 3.40 -0.44
CA ILE A 9 4.91 4.30 -0.57
C ILE A 9 5.46 4.75 0.81
N ASP A 10 4.59 4.94 1.81
CA ASP A 10 5.00 5.25 3.20
C ASP A 10 5.99 6.42 3.37
N TRP A 11 5.78 7.49 2.60
CA TRP A 11 6.57 8.74 2.67
C TRP A 11 8.09 8.52 2.56
N VAL A 12 8.53 7.50 1.82
CA VAL A 12 9.96 7.34 1.52
C VAL A 12 10.48 8.51 0.67
N PRO A 13 11.78 8.86 0.75
CA PRO A 13 12.38 9.81 -0.17
C PRO A 13 12.32 9.33 -1.62
N ASP A 14 12.33 10.28 -2.56
CA ASP A 14 12.28 10.01 -3.99
C ASP A 14 13.36 9.02 -4.45
N LYS A 15 14.59 9.10 -3.91
CA LYS A 15 15.68 8.16 -4.24
C LYS A 15 15.34 6.69 -3.91
N VAL A 16 14.64 6.46 -2.80
CA VAL A 16 14.21 5.12 -2.35
C VAL A 16 13.05 4.62 -3.20
N LEU A 17 12.11 5.53 -3.53
CA LEU A 17 11.00 5.23 -4.42
C LEU A 17 11.50 4.91 -5.84
N GLU A 18 12.41 5.71 -6.39
CA GLU A 18 13.01 5.54 -7.71
C GLU A 18 13.67 4.16 -7.85
N TYR A 19 14.48 3.75 -6.86
CA TYR A 19 15.05 2.40 -6.82
C TYR A 19 14.00 1.29 -6.98
N THR A 20 12.88 1.43 -6.26
CA THR A 20 11.78 0.46 -6.30
C THR A 20 11.06 0.48 -7.65
N LEU A 21 10.76 1.67 -8.19
CA LEU A 21 10.08 1.82 -9.48
C LEU A 21 10.93 1.30 -10.63
N GLU A 22 12.25 1.52 -10.61
CA GLU A 22 13.17 0.97 -11.59
C GLU A 22 13.19 -0.56 -11.55
N LEU A 23 13.24 -1.15 -10.35
CA LEU A 23 13.23 -2.59 -10.18
C LEU A 23 11.95 -3.22 -10.77
N LEU A 24 10.79 -2.65 -10.46
CA LEU A 24 9.50 -3.10 -10.96
C LEU A 24 9.37 -2.90 -12.47
N SER A 25 9.81 -1.74 -12.99
CA SER A 25 9.79 -1.45 -14.42
C SER A 25 10.64 -2.45 -15.21
N LYS A 26 11.86 -2.75 -14.73
CA LYS A 26 12.74 -3.76 -15.34
C LYS A 26 12.14 -5.16 -15.30
N ALA A 27 11.40 -5.50 -14.25
CA ALA A 27 10.72 -6.79 -14.13
C ALA A 27 9.53 -6.93 -15.10
N GLY A 28 8.95 -5.82 -15.57
CA GLY A 28 7.85 -5.82 -16.54
C GLY A 28 6.54 -6.42 -16.01
N VAL A 29 6.39 -6.54 -14.69
CA VAL A 29 5.20 -7.11 -14.04
C VAL A 29 4.21 -6.00 -13.66
N PRO A 30 2.89 -6.20 -13.85
CA PRO A 30 1.89 -5.23 -13.39
C PRO A 30 1.88 -5.08 -11.88
N CYS A 31 1.76 -3.84 -11.39
CA CYS A 31 1.78 -3.48 -9.98
C CYS A 31 0.75 -2.39 -9.68
N THR A 32 0.24 -2.37 -8.45
CA THR A 32 -0.56 -1.26 -7.91
C THR A 32 0.25 -0.49 -6.89
N ILE A 33 0.40 0.81 -7.06
CA ILE A 33 1.12 1.69 -6.12
C ILE A 33 0.12 2.54 -5.35
N PHE A 34 0.11 2.43 -4.02
CA PHE A 34 -0.68 3.28 -3.14
C PHE A 34 0.15 4.49 -2.68
N ALA A 35 -0.20 5.67 -3.21
CA ALA A 35 0.58 6.89 -3.02
C ALA A 35 0.24 7.62 -1.71
N THR A 36 1.27 7.99 -0.94
CA THR A 36 1.15 8.71 0.34
C THR A 36 1.31 10.23 0.23
N HIS A 37 1.87 10.71 -0.87
CA HIS A 37 2.15 12.11 -1.13
C HIS A 37 2.33 12.35 -2.64
N ALA A 38 2.24 13.61 -3.07
CA ALA A 38 2.50 13.99 -4.46
C ALA A 38 3.99 13.90 -4.76
N THR A 39 4.35 13.22 -5.86
CA THR A 39 5.73 13.13 -6.37
C THR A 39 5.67 13.04 -7.90
N GLY A 40 6.67 13.65 -8.56
CA GLY A 40 6.79 13.60 -10.02
C GLY A 40 7.11 12.21 -10.56
N LEU A 41 7.68 11.32 -9.73
CA LEU A 41 8.08 9.97 -10.11
C LEU A 41 6.93 9.11 -10.63
N LEU A 42 5.69 9.39 -10.19
CA LEU A 42 4.51 8.62 -10.60
C LEU A 42 3.90 9.11 -11.93
N ASN A 43 4.30 10.29 -12.44
CA ASN A 43 3.67 10.89 -13.62
C ASN A 43 4.05 10.19 -14.94
N GLY A 44 5.28 9.69 -15.03
CA GLY A 44 5.83 9.06 -16.25
C GLY A 44 5.69 7.55 -16.34
N LEU A 45 5.07 6.91 -15.34
CA LEU A 45 4.92 5.45 -15.30
C LEU A 45 3.94 4.96 -16.39
N ASP A 46 4.29 3.85 -17.04
CA ASP A 46 3.38 3.16 -17.95
C ASP A 46 2.13 2.68 -17.19
N ARG A 47 0.97 3.24 -17.53
CA ARG A 47 -0.30 2.93 -16.86
C ARG A 47 -0.83 1.54 -17.18
N ASN A 48 -0.29 0.85 -18.18
CA ASN A 48 -0.57 -0.56 -18.41
C ASN A 48 0.15 -1.46 -17.41
N GLN A 49 1.28 -0.99 -16.88
CA GLN A 49 2.06 -1.69 -15.87
C GLN A 49 1.68 -1.22 -14.46
N PHE A 50 1.50 0.08 -14.25
CA PHE A 50 1.32 0.67 -12.92
C PHE A 50 -0.08 1.29 -12.76
N GLU A 51 -0.90 0.65 -11.94
CA GLU A 51 -2.07 1.29 -11.35
C GLU A 51 -1.62 2.20 -10.20
N ILE A 52 -2.22 3.39 -10.09
CA ILE A 52 -1.99 4.29 -8.96
C ILE A 52 -3.26 4.36 -8.12
N GLY A 53 -3.18 3.87 -6.89
CA GLY A 53 -4.13 4.11 -5.81
C GLY A 53 -3.61 5.15 -4.82
N ILE A 54 -4.36 5.40 -3.74
CA ILE A 54 -3.93 6.32 -2.67
C ILE A 54 -3.80 5.64 -1.31
N HIS A 55 -2.87 6.16 -0.50
CA HIS A 55 -2.51 5.64 0.82
C HIS A 55 -2.73 6.67 1.95
N PRO A 56 -3.98 7.04 2.30
CA PRO A 56 -4.27 8.06 3.30
C PRO A 56 -3.90 7.64 4.72
N ASN A 57 -3.45 8.61 5.51
CA ASN A 57 -3.10 8.41 6.92
C ASN A 57 -4.14 9.03 7.86
N PHE A 58 -4.93 8.17 8.50
CA PHE A 58 -5.93 8.58 9.47
C PHE A 58 -5.42 8.54 10.93
N ASN A 59 -4.22 8.01 11.19
CA ASN A 59 -3.66 7.92 12.55
C ASN A 59 -3.62 9.27 13.28
N PRO A 60 -3.30 10.41 12.65
CA PRO A 60 -3.36 11.71 13.32
C PRO A 60 -4.74 12.07 13.90
N LEU A 61 -5.82 11.61 13.26
CA LEU A 61 -7.20 11.83 13.71
C LEU A 61 -7.53 10.94 14.91
N LEU A 62 -7.04 9.69 14.91
CA LEU A 62 -7.23 8.74 16.01
C LEU A 62 -6.43 9.12 17.26
N ASN A 63 -5.21 9.62 17.09
CA ASN A 63 -4.30 9.96 18.19
C ASN A 63 -4.54 11.36 18.77
N GLY A 64 -5.56 12.09 18.30
CA GLY A 64 -5.90 13.44 18.79
C GLY A 64 -4.83 14.51 18.49
N THR A 65 -3.89 14.23 17.58
CA THR A 65 -2.84 15.18 17.22
C THR A 65 -3.44 16.31 16.36
N LYS A 66 -3.62 17.49 16.95
CA LYS A 66 -4.18 18.70 16.29
C LYS A 66 -3.35 19.24 15.11
N LYS A 67 -2.27 18.57 14.69
CA LYS A 67 -1.39 19.04 13.60
C LYS A 67 -2.09 19.07 12.25
N ASN A 68 -3.17 18.31 12.08
CA ASN A 68 -4.06 18.39 10.93
C ASN A 68 -5.50 18.51 11.44
N ASN A 69 -6.01 19.74 11.62
CA ASN A 69 -7.44 20.02 11.89
C ASN A 69 -8.38 19.58 10.73
N GLY A 70 -8.10 18.44 10.09
CA GLY A 70 -8.88 17.90 8.99
C GLY A 70 -9.82 16.83 9.50
N ASN A 71 -10.91 16.63 8.77
CA ASN A 71 -11.75 15.44 8.89
C ASN A 71 -11.20 14.34 7.96
N PRO A 72 -11.72 13.09 8.00
CA PRO A 72 -11.30 12.04 7.10
C PRO A 72 -11.44 12.39 5.60
N GLU A 73 -12.48 13.15 5.22
CA GLU A 73 -12.70 13.58 3.85
C GLU A 73 -11.55 14.47 3.34
N ASP A 74 -11.05 15.42 4.16
CA ASP A 74 -9.92 16.26 3.79
C ASP A 74 -8.64 15.45 3.55
N VAL A 75 -8.42 14.39 4.33
CA VAL A 75 -7.25 13.50 4.19
C VAL A 75 -7.31 12.78 2.83
N VAL A 76 -8.46 12.24 2.48
CA VAL A 76 -8.66 11.52 1.20
C VAL A 76 -8.63 12.51 0.03
N ARG A 77 -9.31 13.66 0.15
CA ARG A 77 -9.44 14.67 -0.90
C ARG A 77 -8.08 15.17 -1.38
N ARG A 78 -7.16 15.48 -0.45
CA ARG A 78 -5.80 15.94 -0.79
C ARG A 78 -5.05 14.96 -1.68
N LEU A 79 -5.17 13.66 -1.42
CA LEU A 79 -4.52 12.63 -2.25
C LEU A 79 -5.27 12.41 -3.56
N LYS A 80 -6.60 12.43 -3.55
CA LYS A 80 -7.43 12.31 -4.76
C LYS A 80 -7.22 13.49 -5.72
N GLU A 81 -7.00 14.70 -5.21
CA GLU A 81 -6.62 15.87 -6.02
C GLU A 81 -5.25 15.69 -6.69
N ALA A 82 -4.28 15.09 -6.00
CA ALA A 82 -2.97 14.76 -6.57
C ALA A 82 -3.02 13.57 -7.55
N PHE A 83 -3.95 12.64 -7.33
CA PHE A 83 -4.11 11.41 -8.11
C PHE A 83 -5.58 11.21 -8.53
N PRO A 84 -6.12 12.07 -9.43
CA PRO A 84 -7.54 12.06 -9.79
C PRO A 84 -8.01 10.73 -10.38
N GLN A 85 -7.13 10.04 -11.10
CA GLN A 85 -7.38 8.73 -11.70
C GLN A 85 -7.37 7.56 -10.71
N ALA A 86 -7.07 7.78 -9.43
CA ALA A 86 -6.96 6.69 -8.46
C ALA A 86 -8.29 5.97 -8.25
N ARG A 87 -8.31 4.66 -8.47
CA ARG A 87 -9.50 3.80 -8.32
C ARG A 87 -9.47 2.99 -7.03
N GLY A 88 -8.27 2.67 -6.55
CA GLY A 88 -8.03 1.97 -5.30
C GLY A 88 -7.60 2.86 -4.15
N ILE A 89 -7.95 2.43 -2.95
CA ILE A 89 -7.51 3.05 -1.69
C ILE A 89 -7.06 1.97 -0.69
N ARG A 90 -5.96 2.25 0.01
CA ARG A 90 -5.54 1.47 1.18
C ARG A 90 -5.15 2.46 2.26
N SER A 91 -5.80 2.44 3.40
CA SER A 91 -5.45 3.24 4.57
C SER A 91 -4.08 2.82 5.10
N HIS A 92 -3.24 3.79 5.42
CA HIS A 92 -2.03 3.54 6.20
C HIS A 92 -2.38 2.88 7.54
N SER A 93 -1.54 1.93 7.98
CA SER A 93 -1.81 1.05 9.13
C SER A 93 -3.08 0.19 9.00
N SER A 94 -3.56 -0.05 7.78
CA SER A 94 -4.70 -0.94 7.51
C SER A 94 -5.98 -0.59 8.29
N LEU A 95 -6.27 0.71 8.47
CA LEU A 95 -7.49 1.15 9.15
C LEU A 95 -8.74 0.73 8.37
N VAL A 96 -9.60 -0.06 9.01
CA VAL A 96 -10.91 -0.49 8.50
C VAL A 96 -12.02 0.23 9.28
N SER A 97 -12.93 0.88 8.56
CA SER A 97 -14.12 1.51 9.15
C SER A 97 -15.23 1.60 8.11
N ASN A 98 -16.45 1.21 8.47
CA ASN A 98 -17.59 1.34 7.56
C ASN A 98 -17.90 2.80 7.23
N VAL A 99 -17.66 3.73 8.15
CA VAL A 99 -17.79 5.18 7.89
C VAL A 99 -16.80 5.63 6.82
N LEU A 100 -15.57 5.10 6.84
CA LEU A 100 -14.58 5.40 5.81
C LEU A 100 -14.93 4.74 4.48
N VAL A 101 -15.45 3.51 4.50
CA VAL A 101 -15.91 2.82 3.29
C VAL A 101 -17.03 3.59 2.58
N GLU A 102 -17.98 4.18 3.32
CA GLU A 102 -19.00 5.05 2.72
C GLU A 102 -18.37 6.29 2.08
N LEU A 103 -17.50 6.97 2.82
CA LEU A 103 -16.75 8.11 2.29
C LEU A 103 -15.97 7.75 1.02
N PHE A 104 -15.33 6.58 0.97
CA PHE A 104 -14.57 6.16 -0.20
C PHE A 104 -15.48 5.93 -1.41
N SER A 105 -16.66 5.34 -1.22
CA SER A 105 -17.65 5.17 -2.30
C SER A 105 -18.16 6.52 -2.81
N GLU A 106 -18.51 7.44 -1.90
CA GLU A 106 -18.94 8.80 -2.23
C GLU A 106 -17.86 9.60 -2.99
N MET A 107 -16.58 9.29 -2.75
CA MET A 107 -15.42 9.89 -3.43
C MET A 107 -15.01 9.15 -4.72
N GLY A 108 -15.78 8.14 -5.15
CA GLY A 108 -15.61 7.45 -6.43
C GLY A 108 -14.45 6.46 -6.47
N PHE A 109 -14.14 5.80 -5.35
CA PHE A 109 -13.24 4.65 -5.34
C PHE A 109 -14.00 3.35 -5.66
N ASP A 110 -13.37 2.47 -6.43
CA ASP A 110 -13.95 1.18 -6.82
C ASP A 110 -13.68 0.10 -5.76
N TYR A 111 -12.55 0.20 -5.07
CA TYR A 111 -12.14 -0.82 -4.11
C TYR A 111 -11.28 -0.27 -2.99
N GLU A 112 -11.31 -0.95 -1.85
CA GLU A 112 -10.40 -0.76 -0.74
C GLU A 112 -9.64 -2.04 -0.41
N SER A 113 -8.39 -1.90 0.04
CA SER A 113 -7.51 -3.04 0.36
C SER A 113 -6.94 -2.96 1.78
N ASN A 114 -7.81 -2.80 2.78
CA ASN A 114 -7.41 -2.57 4.18
C ASN A 114 -7.32 -3.84 5.04
N VAL A 115 -7.79 -4.99 4.55
CA VAL A 115 -7.82 -6.21 5.36
C VAL A 115 -6.63 -7.10 5.03
N CYS A 116 -5.70 -7.25 5.97
CA CYS A 116 -4.67 -8.27 5.90
C CYS A 116 -5.20 -9.60 6.45
N LEU A 117 -5.06 -10.67 5.66
CA LEU A 117 -5.31 -12.06 6.06
C LEU A 117 -4.01 -12.87 5.86
N PRO A 118 -3.02 -12.73 6.78
CA PRO A 118 -1.68 -13.29 6.59
C PRO A 118 -1.69 -14.77 6.24
N TYR A 119 -1.02 -15.12 5.14
CA TYR A 119 -0.88 -16.48 4.61
C TYR A 119 -2.19 -17.20 4.29
N SER A 120 -3.31 -16.48 4.18
CA SER A 120 -4.57 -17.06 3.72
C SER A 120 -4.39 -17.63 2.32
N ARG A 121 -4.79 -18.89 2.13
CA ARG A 121 -4.73 -19.60 0.84
C ARG A 121 -5.92 -19.32 -0.08
N ARG A 122 -6.91 -18.59 0.43
CA ARG A 122 -8.13 -18.24 -0.31
C ARG A 122 -8.42 -16.78 -0.04
N LEU A 123 -8.07 -15.95 -1.02
CA LEU A 123 -8.51 -14.56 -1.09
C LEU A 123 -9.61 -14.44 -2.13
N GLU A 124 -10.62 -13.65 -1.80
CA GLU A 124 -11.72 -13.29 -2.69
C GLU A 124 -11.92 -11.78 -2.61
N ALA A 125 -12.24 -11.15 -3.74
CA ALA A 125 -12.75 -9.79 -3.73
C ALA A 125 -14.20 -9.82 -3.24
N LEU A 126 -14.49 -9.09 -2.18
CA LEU A 126 -15.77 -9.14 -1.49
C LEU A 126 -16.59 -7.90 -1.88
N PRO A 127 -17.75 -8.04 -2.52
CA PRO A 127 -18.63 -6.90 -2.75
C PRO A 127 -19.15 -6.37 -1.41
N LEU A 128 -19.13 -5.04 -1.28
CA LEU A 128 -19.71 -4.32 -0.15
C LEU A 128 -21.10 -3.79 -0.53
N TRP A 129 -21.83 -3.31 0.48
CA TRP A 129 -23.22 -2.85 0.31
C TRP A 129 -23.35 -1.54 -0.50
N ASN A 130 -22.24 -0.84 -0.75
CA ASN A 130 -22.17 0.45 -1.43
C ASN A 130 -21.40 0.37 -2.77
N ASP A 131 -21.50 -0.78 -3.43
CA ASP A 131 -20.89 -1.11 -4.73
C ASP A 131 -19.34 -1.13 -4.77
N MET A 132 -18.66 -0.79 -3.67
CA MET A 132 -17.22 -0.99 -3.54
C MET A 132 -16.85 -2.47 -3.40
N LEU A 133 -15.61 -2.80 -3.77
CA LEU A 133 -14.99 -4.07 -3.42
C LEU A 133 -14.05 -3.93 -2.22
N ARG A 134 -14.15 -4.86 -1.26
CA ARG A 134 -13.08 -5.13 -0.29
C ARG A 134 -12.16 -6.19 -0.85
N ILE A 135 -10.92 -5.82 -1.11
CA ILE A 135 -9.89 -6.71 -1.67
C ILE A 135 -8.81 -6.96 -0.61
N PRO A 136 -8.93 -8.03 0.19
CA PRO A 136 -7.94 -8.35 1.22
C PRO A 136 -6.58 -8.73 0.61
N PHE A 137 -5.51 -8.51 1.35
CA PHE A 137 -4.16 -8.98 0.99
C PHE A 137 -3.66 -10.03 1.98
N ASN A 138 -2.75 -10.90 1.58
CA ASN A 138 -2.33 -12.06 2.38
C ASN A 138 -0.84 -12.12 2.68
N TRP A 139 -0.07 -11.13 2.24
CA TRP A 139 1.34 -11.06 2.54
C TRP A 139 1.81 -9.61 2.59
N GLU A 140 2.66 -9.29 3.56
CA GLU A 140 3.29 -7.98 3.71
C GLU A 140 4.70 -8.16 4.26
N ASP A 141 5.68 -7.43 3.71
CA ASP A 141 7.09 -7.54 4.10
C ASP A 141 7.34 -7.26 5.60
N TYR A 142 6.73 -6.19 6.13
CA TYR A 142 6.82 -5.84 7.55
C TYR A 142 6.26 -6.95 8.45
N LEU A 143 5.09 -7.48 8.10
CA LEU A 143 4.48 -8.58 8.85
C LEU A 143 5.30 -9.87 8.73
N HIS A 144 5.87 -10.16 7.56
CA HIS A 144 6.63 -11.39 7.31
C HIS A 144 7.84 -11.49 8.23
N PHE A 145 8.66 -10.43 8.31
CA PHE A 145 9.77 -10.44 9.27
C PHE A 145 9.31 -10.29 10.73
N SER A 146 8.18 -9.61 10.98
CA SER A 146 7.62 -9.50 12.34
C SER A 146 7.14 -10.84 12.88
N TYR A 147 6.75 -11.78 12.01
CA TYR A 147 6.49 -13.17 12.35
C TYR A 147 7.76 -14.03 12.50
N GLY A 148 8.95 -13.44 12.32
CA GLY A 148 10.22 -14.15 12.35
C GLY A 148 10.39 -15.13 11.19
N LYS A 149 9.71 -14.90 10.05
CA LYS A 149 9.86 -15.74 8.87
C LYS A 149 11.04 -15.31 8.03
N ASP A 150 11.68 -16.30 7.44
CA ASP A 150 12.75 -16.11 6.47
C ASP A 150 12.18 -15.77 5.08
N PHE A 151 12.93 -14.97 4.29
CA PHE A 151 12.50 -14.53 2.96
C PHE A 151 12.82 -15.51 1.83
N SER A 152 13.51 -16.63 2.10
CA SER A 152 13.68 -17.70 1.11
C SER A 152 12.35 -18.36 0.72
N GLU A 153 11.33 -18.27 1.59
CA GLU A 153 9.98 -18.75 1.32
C GLU A 153 8.94 -17.70 1.71
N ALA A 154 8.06 -17.34 0.76
CA ALA A 154 6.96 -16.44 1.03
C ALA A 154 5.86 -17.06 1.94
N GLY A 155 5.89 -18.38 2.15
CA GLY A 155 4.86 -19.09 2.91
C GLY A 155 3.49 -19.13 2.23
N LEU A 156 3.44 -18.86 0.93
CA LEU A 156 2.24 -18.87 0.09
C LEU A 156 2.38 -19.88 -1.06
N ASP A 157 1.25 -20.47 -1.44
CA ASP A 157 1.15 -21.25 -2.68
C ASP A 157 0.75 -20.32 -3.83
N PHE A 158 1.73 -19.90 -4.63
CA PHE A 158 1.48 -19.03 -5.78
C PHE A 158 0.79 -19.73 -6.95
N ASN A 159 0.70 -21.06 -6.94
CA ASN A 159 0.03 -21.82 -7.98
C ASN A 159 -1.49 -21.90 -7.77
N ASN A 160 -1.99 -21.50 -6.59
CA ASN A 160 -3.38 -21.65 -6.22
C ASN A 160 -3.98 -20.33 -5.70
N GLY A 161 -5.16 -19.98 -6.22
CA GLY A 161 -5.91 -18.81 -5.78
C GLY A 161 -5.32 -17.45 -6.20
N LEU A 162 -5.81 -16.42 -5.50
CA LEU A 162 -5.36 -15.03 -5.60
C LEU A 162 -4.38 -14.76 -4.45
N ASN A 163 -3.21 -14.24 -4.78
CA ASN A 163 -2.22 -13.78 -3.80
C ASN A 163 -1.99 -12.29 -4.02
N ILE A 164 -2.12 -11.49 -2.97
CA ILE A 164 -1.88 -10.05 -3.03
C ILE A 164 -0.77 -9.75 -2.02
N MET A 165 0.36 -9.35 -2.56
CA MET A 165 1.58 -9.08 -1.81
C MET A 165 1.75 -7.57 -1.66
N THR A 166 1.98 -7.12 -0.44
CA THR A 166 2.23 -5.72 -0.12
C THR A 166 3.69 -5.54 0.25
N PHE A 167 4.36 -4.59 -0.40
CA PHE A 167 5.74 -4.23 -0.09
C PHE A 167 5.84 -2.74 0.18
N HIS A 168 6.84 -2.35 0.96
CA HIS A 168 7.18 -0.96 1.19
C HIS A 168 8.54 -0.66 0.55
N PRO A 169 8.69 0.45 -0.20
CA PRO A 169 9.95 0.79 -0.86
C PRO A 169 11.17 0.81 0.07
N ILE A 170 10.98 1.22 1.33
CA ILE A 170 12.06 1.24 2.32
C ILE A 170 12.60 -0.16 2.63
N HIS A 171 11.72 -1.16 2.68
CA HIS A 171 12.09 -2.54 2.96
C HIS A 171 12.77 -3.19 1.77
N ILE A 172 12.31 -2.88 0.55
CA ILE A 172 12.96 -3.28 -0.70
C ILE A 172 14.38 -2.69 -0.78
N PHE A 173 14.53 -1.39 -0.51
CA PHE A 173 15.81 -0.69 -0.60
C PHE A 173 16.84 -1.18 0.43
N LEU A 174 16.41 -1.39 1.68
CA LEU A 174 17.31 -1.88 2.75
C LEU A 174 17.57 -3.39 2.67
N ASN A 175 16.78 -4.11 1.87
CA ASN A 175 16.62 -5.55 1.94
C ASN A 175 16.33 -5.99 3.39
N THR A 176 15.21 -5.49 3.95
CA THR A 176 14.87 -5.68 5.36
C THR A 176 14.55 -7.13 5.68
N GLU A 177 15.35 -7.73 6.54
CA GLU A 177 15.19 -9.08 7.06
C GLU A 177 14.80 -9.10 8.54
N THR A 178 15.12 -8.05 9.31
CA THR A 178 14.69 -7.90 10.70
C THR A 178 14.27 -6.48 11.08
N LEU A 179 13.58 -6.37 12.21
CA LEU A 179 13.23 -5.08 12.81
C LEU A 179 14.48 -4.27 13.20
N GLU A 180 15.56 -4.91 13.62
CA GLU A 180 16.83 -4.26 13.99
C GLU A 180 17.45 -3.53 12.80
N ARG A 181 17.45 -4.15 11.60
CA ARG A 181 17.92 -3.47 10.38
C ARG A 181 17.10 -2.22 10.09
N TYR A 182 15.78 -2.37 10.11
CA TYR A 182 14.84 -1.27 9.86
C TYR A 182 15.05 -0.11 10.85
N LEU A 183 15.06 -0.40 12.16
CA LEU A 183 15.27 0.60 13.21
C LEU A 183 16.67 1.22 13.18
N GLY A 184 17.71 0.44 12.88
CA GLY A 184 19.08 0.91 12.75
C GLY A 184 19.26 1.90 11.60
N ALA A 185 18.46 1.77 10.55
CA ALA A 185 18.45 2.66 9.40
C ALA A 185 17.60 3.93 9.59
N LYS A 186 16.66 3.98 10.56
CA LYS A 186 15.73 5.11 10.75
C LYS A 186 16.40 6.48 10.81
N ARG A 187 17.59 6.57 11.40
CA ARG A 187 18.37 7.82 11.50
C ARG A 187 18.82 8.40 10.15
N PHE A 188 18.77 7.60 9.08
CA PHE A 188 19.18 7.97 7.73
C PHE A 188 17.99 8.05 6.75
N TYR A 189 16.74 7.91 7.21
CA TYR A 189 15.58 7.80 6.32
C TYR A 189 15.34 8.99 5.42
N GLN A 190 15.80 10.17 5.82
CA GLN A 190 15.64 11.41 5.06
C GLN A 190 16.95 11.84 4.38
N ASP A 191 18.00 11.03 4.50
CA ASP A 191 19.30 11.20 3.84
C ASP A 191 19.87 9.82 3.42
N PRO A 192 19.21 9.13 2.46
CA PRO A 192 19.51 7.75 2.06
C PRO A 192 20.67 7.60 1.06
#